data_AF-A0A656K430-F1
#
_entry.id   AF-A0A656K430-F1
#
_cell.length_a   1.000
_cell.length_b   1.000
_cell.length_c   1.000
_cell.angle_alpha   90.00
_cell.angle_beta   90.00
_cell.angle_gamma   90.00
#
_symmetry.space_group_name_H-M   'P 1'
#
loop_
_entity.id
_entity.type
_entity.pdbx_description
1 polymer ?
#
loop_
_entity_poly.entity_id
_entity_poly.type
_entity_poly.pdbx_seq_one_letter_code
_entity_poly.pdbx_strand_id
1 'polypeptide(L)'
;MELCRGALQAGLPVLSVSTGSYDTANRLNQLNKEIPIDDRERAEIITDFVASHLDASWLHQRCGTPRELRLSPAVFRYQLIQRAQAANKRIVLPEGNEPLTIQAAAICQARGIARCVLLARPEEVQAVAQAHGIELPPGLEILDPDLIRERYVAPMVELRKSKSLNAPMAEQQLEDPVVIGTVMLALDEVDGLVSGVVHSTANTIRPALQ
;
A
#
# COMPACT_ATOMS: atom_id res chain seq x y z
N MET A 1 32.30 -68.60 -2.74
CA MET A 1 31.41 -68.13 -1.65
C MET A 1 31.98 -68.37 -0.24
N GLU A 2 32.95 -69.27 -0.02
CA GLU A 2 33.57 -69.44 1.32
C GLU A 2 34.22 -68.17 1.86
N LEU A 3 34.87 -67.39 1.00
CA LEU A 3 35.59 -66.17 1.38
C LEU A 3 34.69 -65.09 2.04
N CYS A 4 33.38 -65.11 1.77
CA CYS A 4 32.41 -64.12 2.27
C CYS A 4 31.49 -64.66 3.38
N ARG A 5 31.76 -65.87 3.90
CA ARG A 5 30.87 -66.56 4.86
C ARG A 5 30.64 -65.74 6.13
N GLY A 6 31.67 -65.09 6.67
CA GLY A 6 31.54 -64.24 7.86
C GLY A 6 30.68 -62.99 7.64
N ALA A 7 30.79 -62.35 6.48
CA ALA A 7 29.97 -61.17 6.14
C ALA A 7 28.48 -61.53 6.01
N LEU A 8 28.18 -62.67 5.38
CA LEU A 8 26.81 -63.17 5.25
C LEU A 8 26.21 -63.52 6.63
N GLN A 9 26.98 -64.14 7.53
CA GLN A 9 26.53 -64.43 8.89
C GLN A 9 26.29 -63.17 9.74
N ALA A 10 27.02 -62.09 9.47
CA ALA A 10 26.83 -60.79 10.12
C ALA A 10 25.66 -59.97 9.53
N GLY A 11 24.92 -60.52 8.55
CA GLY A 11 23.81 -59.82 7.90
C GLY A 11 24.24 -58.71 6.94
N LEU A 12 25.52 -58.67 6.54
CA LEU A 12 25.98 -57.68 5.57
C LEU A 12 25.52 -58.10 4.16
N PRO A 13 24.88 -57.20 3.39
CA PRO A 13 24.51 -57.48 2.02
C PRO A 13 25.77 -57.63 1.17
N VAL A 14 25.90 -58.79 0.50
CA VAL A 14 27.02 -59.09 -0.41
C VAL A 14 26.47 -59.21 -1.83
N LEU A 15 26.97 -58.39 -2.75
CA LEU A 15 26.64 -58.45 -4.17
C LEU A 15 27.81 -59.07 -4.95
N SER A 16 27.55 -60.14 -5.70
CA SER A 16 28.55 -60.71 -6.62
C SER A 16 28.47 -60.05 -7.99
N VAL A 17 29.62 -59.76 -8.59
CA VAL A 17 29.73 -59.22 -9.95
C VAL A 17 30.72 -60.05 -10.76
N SER A 18 30.56 -60.05 -12.08
CA SER A 18 31.45 -60.79 -13.00
C SER A 18 32.73 -60.03 -13.38
N THR A 19 32.84 -58.75 -13.00
CA THR A 19 33.95 -57.86 -13.34
C THR A 19 35.07 -57.89 -12.29
N GLY A 20 36.29 -57.55 -12.71
CA GLY A 20 37.44 -57.38 -11.80
C GLY A 20 37.32 -56.14 -10.91
N SER A 21 38.19 -56.02 -9.90
CA SER A 21 38.13 -54.96 -8.88
C SER A 21 38.22 -53.55 -9.45
N TYR A 22 39.11 -53.32 -10.43
CA TYR A 22 39.32 -52.00 -11.04
C TYR A 22 38.08 -51.52 -11.81
N ASP A 23 37.53 -52.37 -12.67
CA ASP A 23 36.33 -52.05 -13.46
C ASP A 23 35.10 -51.85 -12.56
N THR A 24 34.97 -52.66 -11.51
CA THR A 24 33.88 -52.56 -10.55
C THR A 24 33.93 -51.25 -9.77
N ALA A 25 35.12 -50.82 -9.33
CA ALA A 25 35.29 -49.55 -8.62
C ALA A 25 34.93 -48.35 -9.51
N ASN A 26 35.34 -48.35 -10.79
CA ASN A 26 34.98 -47.31 -11.74
C ASN A 26 33.47 -47.26 -12.00
N ARG A 27 32.81 -48.43 -12.14
CA ARG A 27 31.35 -48.50 -12.31
C ARG A 27 30.58 -48.01 -11.09
N LEU A 28 31.03 -48.34 -9.89
CA LEU A 28 30.43 -47.84 -8.65
C LEU A 28 30.53 -46.32 -8.54
N ASN A 29 31.64 -45.73 -8.99
CA ASN A 29 31.80 -44.28 -8.98
C ASN A 29 30.85 -43.56 -9.95
N GLN A 30 30.47 -44.23 -11.04
CA GLN A 30 29.51 -43.73 -12.04
C GLN A 30 28.05 -44.08 -11.72
N LEU A 31 27.79 -44.78 -10.61
CA LEU A 31 26.43 -45.16 -10.23
C LEU A 31 25.60 -43.90 -9.95
N ASN A 32 24.42 -43.80 -10.57
CA ASN A 32 23.50 -42.72 -10.24
C ASN A 32 23.06 -42.86 -8.77
N LYS A 33 23.32 -41.82 -7.98
CA LYS A 33 22.96 -41.75 -6.55
C LYS A 33 21.60 -41.08 -6.33
N GLU A 34 20.95 -40.64 -7.39
CA GLU A 34 19.60 -40.08 -7.34
C GLU A 34 18.57 -41.17 -7.04
N ILE A 35 17.45 -40.74 -6.46
CA ILE A 35 16.28 -41.58 -6.27
C ILE A 35 15.50 -41.58 -7.58
N PRO A 36 15.26 -42.74 -8.22
CA PRO A 36 14.39 -42.81 -9.39
C PRO A 36 12.99 -42.24 -9.08
N ILE A 37 12.39 -41.54 -10.04
CA ILE A 37 11.09 -40.85 -9.86
C ILE A 37 9.94 -41.84 -9.56
N ASP A 38 10.10 -43.09 -9.99
CA ASP A 38 9.16 -44.20 -9.79
C ASP A 38 9.38 -44.98 -8.48
N ASP A 39 10.51 -44.79 -7.78
CA ASP A 39 10.83 -45.44 -6.49
C ASP A 39 10.26 -44.62 -5.32
N ARG A 40 8.93 -44.64 -5.20
CA ARG A 40 8.20 -43.90 -4.15
C ARG A 40 8.51 -44.38 -2.74
N GLU A 41 8.70 -45.68 -2.55
CA GLU A 41 9.00 -46.29 -1.25
C GLU A 41 10.34 -45.76 -0.70
N ARG A 42 11.39 -45.72 -1.53
CA ARG A 42 12.68 -45.15 -1.12
C ARG A 42 12.58 -43.66 -0.85
N ALA A 43 11.80 -42.92 -1.64
CA ALA A 43 11.59 -41.50 -1.42
C ALA A 43 10.92 -41.22 -0.07
N GLU A 44 9.91 -42.01 0.32
CA GLU A 44 9.24 -41.90 1.62
C GLU A 44 10.19 -42.20 2.77
N ILE A 45 10.93 -43.31 2.72
CA ILE A 45 11.91 -43.69 3.77
C ILE A 45 12.95 -42.59 3.98
N ILE A 46 13.50 -42.05 2.89
CA ILE A 46 14.51 -40.97 2.99
C ILE A 46 13.89 -39.69 3.53
N THR A 47 12.67 -39.37 3.10
CA THR A 47 11.95 -38.18 3.58
C THR A 47 11.70 -38.27 5.09
N ASP A 48 11.20 -39.40 5.57
CA ASP A 48 10.94 -39.64 6.99
C ASP A 48 12.24 -39.60 7.81
N PHE A 49 13.30 -40.24 7.31
CA PHE A 49 14.61 -40.23 7.96
C PHE A 49 15.18 -38.81 8.06
N VAL A 50 15.12 -38.02 6.98
CA VAL A 50 15.58 -36.63 7.01
C VAL A 50 14.72 -35.82 7.97
N ALA A 51 13.40 -35.92 7.89
CA ALA A 51 12.47 -35.19 8.74
C ALA A 51 12.70 -35.48 10.23
N SER A 52 12.98 -36.74 10.61
CA SER A 52 13.24 -37.13 12.00
C SER A 52 14.56 -36.60 12.56
N HIS A 53 15.48 -36.16 11.70
CA HIS A 53 16.81 -35.65 12.08
C HIS A 53 16.96 -34.14 11.85
N LEU A 54 15.92 -33.46 11.37
CA LEU A 54 15.92 -31.99 11.25
C LEU A 54 15.70 -31.34 12.62
N ASP A 55 16.58 -30.39 12.97
CA ASP A 55 16.42 -29.57 14.16
C ASP A 55 15.40 -28.46 13.90
N ALA A 56 14.18 -28.66 14.38
CA ALA A 56 13.10 -27.69 14.28
C ALA A 56 13.43 -26.36 14.98
N SER A 57 14.19 -26.38 16.07
CA SER A 57 14.56 -25.18 16.83
C SER A 57 15.57 -24.32 16.07
N TRP A 58 16.56 -24.95 15.45
CA TRP A 58 17.52 -24.30 14.56
C TRP A 58 16.83 -23.69 13.33
N LEU A 59 15.89 -24.42 12.72
CA LEU A 59 15.09 -23.93 11.60
C LEU A 59 14.26 -22.71 12.01
N HIS A 60 13.60 -22.77 13.16
CA HIS A 60 12.81 -21.65 13.65
C HIS A 60 13.64 -20.40 13.90
N GLN A 61 14.87 -20.52 14.41
CA GLN A 61 15.77 -19.38 14.60
C GLN A 61 16.25 -18.75 13.28
N ARG A 62 16.45 -19.56 12.23
CA ARG A 62 16.89 -19.07 10.90
C ARG A 62 15.75 -18.60 10.00
N CYS A 63 14.57 -19.19 10.14
CA CYS A 63 13.38 -18.85 9.35
C CYS A 63 12.45 -17.86 10.09
N GLY A 64 12.70 -17.58 11.36
CA GLY A 64 11.88 -16.77 12.25
C GLY A 64 12.21 -15.28 12.19
N THR A 65 11.85 -14.64 11.08
CA THR A 65 11.30 -13.28 11.15
C THR A 65 10.06 -13.25 10.26
N PRO A 66 8.93 -12.70 10.72
CA PRO A 66 7.77 -12.50 9.85
C PRO A 66 8.25 -11.67 8.66
N ARG A 67 8.23 -12.29 7.48
CA ARG A 67 8.43 -11.59 6.22
C ARG A 67 7.44 -10.42 6.23
N GLU A 68 7.91 -9.19 6.01
CA GLU A 68 7.01 -8.04 5.80
C GLU A 68 5.87 -8.52 4.90
N LEU A 69 4.64 -8.43 5.39
CA LEU A 69 3.45 -8.79 4.62
C LEU A 69 3.50 -7.95 3.34
N ARG A 70 3.95 -8.56 2.24
CA ARG A 70 3.92 -7.93 0.93
C ARG A 70 2.47 -7.89 0.51
N LEU A 71 1.79 -6.82 0.90
CA LEU A 71 0.43 -6.56 0.49
C LEU A 71 0.42 -6.38 -1.03
N SER A 72 -0.49 -7.06 -1.71
CA SER A 72 -0.77 -6.70 -3.09
C SER A 72 -1.35 -5.27 -3.12
N PRO A 73 -1.18 -4.53 -4.23
CA PRO A 73 -1.77 -3.19 -4.35
C PRO A 73 -3.27 -3.16 -4.06
N ALA A 74 -4.00 -4.24 -4.38
CA ALA A 74 -5.43 -4.37 -4.09
C ALA A 74 -5.72 -4.44 -2.59
N VAL A 75 -4.97 -5.29 -1.85
CA VAL A 75 -5.15 -5.43 -0.39
C VAL A 75 -4.75 -4.15 0.33
N PHE A 76 -3.65 -3.50 -0.10
CA PHE A 76 -3.24 -2.22 0.47
C PHE A 76 -4.32 -1.15 0.31
N ARG A 77 -4.87 -0.97 -0.90
CA ARG A 77 -5.96 0.00 -1.14
C ARG A 77 -7.20 -0.30 -0.31
N TYR A 78 -7.59 -1.57 -0.22
CA TYR A 78 -8.73 -1.98 0.59
C TYR A 78 -8.54 -1.59 2.05
N GLN A 79 -7.38 -1.91 2.63
CA GLN A 79 -7.05 -1.56 4.02
C GLN A 79 -6.99 -0.03 4.22
N LEU A 80 -6.45 0.71 3.25
CA LEU A 80 -6.40 2.16 3.30
C LEU A 80 -7.80 2.77 3.31
N ILE A 81 -8.71 2.28 2.45
CA ILE A 81 -10.11 2.73 2.41
C ILE A 81 -10.81 2.45 3.74
N GLN A 82 -10.64 1.25 4.31
CA GLN A 82 -11.23 0.90 5.61
C GLN A 82 -10.75 1.84 6.73
N ARG A 83 -9.46 2.18 6.74
CA ARG A 83 -8.90 3.13 7.71
C ARG A 83 -9.44 4.55 7.51
N ALA A 84 -9.55 4.99 6.26
CA ALA A 84 -10.09 6.31 5.93
C ALA A 84 -11.56 6.45 6.38
N GLN A 85 -12.39 5.44 6.07
CA GLN A 85 -13.79 5.37 6.51
C GLN A 85 -13.91 5.44 8.04
N ALA A 86 -13.08 4.66 8.76
CA ALA A 86 -13.06 4.67 10.22
C ALA A 86 -12.60 6.03 10.80
N ALA A 87 -11.68 6.72 10.13
CA ALA A 87 -11.18 8.03 10.57
C ALA A 87 -12.18 9.17 10.31
N ASN A 88 -13.07 9.02 9.31
CA ASN A 88 -14.14 9.95 8.96
C ASN A 88 -13.70 11.43 8.89
N LYS A 89 -12.55 11.65 8.24
CA LYS A 89 -11.86 12.94 8.18
C LYS A 89 -12.52 13.89 7.20
N ARG A 90 -12.52 15.19 7.52
CA ARG A 90 -13.06 16.27 6.69
C ARG A 90 -11.97 16.78 5.75
N ILE A 91 -12.18 16.66 4.44
CA ILE A 91 -11.16 16.94 3.43
C ILE A 91 -11.64 18.03 2.49
N VAL A 92 -10.87 19.12 2.39
CA VAL A 92 -11.14 20.23 1.46
C VAL A 92 -10.54 19.96 0.09
N LEU A 93 -11.30 20.31 -0.94
CA LEU A 93 -10.99 20.17 -2.35
C LEU A 93 -11.08 21.57 -3.00
N PRO A 94 -9.96 22.30 -3.09
CA PRO A 94 -9.92 23.67 -3.60
C PRO A 94 -10.33 23.81 -5.08
N GLU A 95 -10.16 22.76 -5.87
CA GLU A 95 -10.46 22.74 -7.31
C GLU A 95 -11.91 22.28 -7.54
N GLY A 96 -12.85 22.87 -6.80
CA GLY A 96 -14.21 22.35 -6.66
C GLY A 96 -15.06 22.43 -7.93
N ASN A 97 -14.61 23.17 -8.95
CA ASN A 97 -15.27 23.31 -10.25
C ASN A 97 -14.69 22.38 -11.34
N GLU A 98 -13.68 21.58 -11.01
CA GLU A 98 -13.05 20.66 -11.97
C GLU A 98 -13.81 19.31 -11.99
N PRO A 99 -14.15 18.77 -13.19
CA PRO A 99 -14.99 17.57 -13.31
C PRO A 99 -14.46 16.32 -12.58
N LEU A 100 -13.16 16.02 -12.66
CA LEU A 100 -12.57 14.86 -11.99
C LEU A 100 -12.63 15.01 -10.46
N THR A 101 -12.44 16.22 -9.96
CA THR A 101 -12.50 16.58 -8.54
C THR A 101 -13.91 16.43 -8.01
N ILE A 102 -14.92 16.93 -8.73
CA ILE A 102 -16.34 16.75 -8.39
C ILE A 102 -16.70 15.26 -8.38
N GLN A 103 -16.28 14.50 -9.40
CA GLN A 103 -16.54 13.06 -9.48
C GLN A 103 -15.89 12.31 -8.32
N ALA A 104 -14.64 12.62 -7.99
CA ALA A 104 -13.93 12.02 -6.87
C ALA A 104 -14.60 12.35 -5.54
N ALA A 105 -15.01 13.60 -5.33
CA ALA A 105 -15.72 14.04 -4.14
C ALA A 105 -17.05 13.29 -3.96
N ALA A 106 -17.82 13.16 -5.05
CA ALA A 106 -19.08 12.42 -5.05
C ALA A 106 -18.87 10.94 -4.67
N ILE A 107 -17.86 10.28 -5.25
CA ILE A 107 -17.54 8.87 -4.93
C ILE A 107 -17.07 8.73 -3.48
N CYS A 108 -16.18 9.61 -3.02
CA CYS A 108 -15.64 9.57 -1.65
C CYS A 108 -16.73 9.79 -0.60
N GLN A 109 -17.60 10.78 -0.81
CA GLN A 109 -18.71 11.08 0.08
C GLN A 109 -19.74 9.93 0.08
N ALA A 110 -20.15 9.44 -1.09
CA ALA A 110 -21.14 8.34 -1.20
C ALA A 110 -20.65 7.04 -0.55
N ARG A 111 -19.33 6.77 -0.59
CA ARG A 111 -18.70 5.61 0.05
C ARG A 111 -18.30 5.84 1.50
N GLY A 112 -18.55 7.03 2.06
CA GLY A 112 -18.17 7.39 3.42
C GLY A 112 -16.65 7.37 3.67
N ILE A 113 -15.84 7.55 2.63
CA ILE A 113 -14.36 7.53 2.72
C ILE A 113 -13.86 8.77 3.46
N ALA A 114 -14.47 9.91 3.21
CA ALA A 114 -14.17 11.20 3.83
C ALA A 114 -15.41 12.10 3.75
N ARG A 115 -15.46 13.13 4.60
CA ARG A 115 -16.43 14.23 4.51
C ARG A 115 -15.85 15.28 3.57
N CYS A 116 -16.26 15.27 2.32
CA CYS A 116 -15.68 16.15 1.29
C CYS A 116 -16.30 17.55 1.35
N VAL A 117 -15.45 18.57 1.18
CA VAL A 117 -15.84 19.98 1.07
C VAL A 117 -15.25 20.52 -0.23
N LEU A 118 -16.11 20.86 -1.20
CA LEU A 118 -15.71 21.51 -2.45
C LEU A 118 -15.65 23.02 -2.26
N LEU A 119 -14.57 23.65 -2.68
CA LEU A 119 -14.48 25.11 -2.77
C LEU A 119 -14.77 25.55 -4.21
N ALA A 120 -16.00 25.96 -4.46
CA ALA A 120 -16.47 26.46 -5.74
C ALA A 120 -17.86 27.06 -5.57
N ARG A 121 -18.30 27.85 -6.55
CA ARG A 121 -19.66 28.35 -6.59
C ARG A 121 -20.65 27.19 -6.76
N PRO A 122 -21.69 27.07 -5.91
CA PRO A 122 -22.63 25.95 -5.97
C PRO A 122 -23.27 25.75 -7.36
N GLU A 123 -23.62 26.82 -8.04
CA GLU A 123 -24.18 26.79 -9.39
C GLU A 123 -23.20 26.22 -10.44
N GLU A 124 -21.91 26.51 -10.33
CA GLU A 124 -20.89 25.97 -11.23
C GLU A 124 -20.72 24.47 -11.02
N VAL A 125 -20.66 24.03 -9.75
CA VAL A 125 -20.56 22.60 -9.41
C VAL A 125 -21.77 21.83 -9.95
N GLN A 126 -22.98 22.38 -9.79
CA GLN A 126 -24.20 21.75 -10.29
C GLN A 126 -24.22 21.67 -11.83
N ALA A 127 -23.80 22.73 -12.51
CA ALA A 127 -23.72 22.75 -13.97
C ALA A 127 -22.73 21.70 -14.50
N VAL A 128 -21.53 21.61 -13.91
CA VAL A 128 -20.51 20.62 -14.27
C VAL A 128 -21.01 19.20 -13.97
N ALA A 129 -21.62 18.98 -12.80
CA ALA A 129 -22.16 17.69 -12.44
C ALA A 129 -23.22 17.21 -13.44
N GLN A 130 -24.15 18.08 -13.83
CA GLN A 130 -25.17 17.78 -14.85
C GLN A 130 -24.56 17.48 -16.22
N ALA A 131 -23.60 18.30 -16.66
CA ALA A 131 -22.95 18.13 -17.96
C ALA A 131 -22.18 16.80 -18.07
N HIS A 132 -21.63 16.32 -16.96
CA HIS A 132 -20.85 15.08 -16.90
C HIS A 132 -21.65 13.86 -16.38
N GLY A 133 -22.95 14.01 -16.11
CA GLY A 133 -23.80 12.93 -15.59
C GLY A 133 -23.39 12.45 -14.19
N ILE A 134 -22.83 13.33 -13.37
CA ILE A 134 -22.40 13.04 -12.00
C ILE A 134 -23.57 13.33 -11.06
N GLU A 135 -23.99 12.33 -10.28
CA GLU A 135 -24.96 12.51 -9.21
C GLU A 135 -24.25 12.96 -7.93
N LEU A 136 -24.61 14.15 -7.42
CA LEU A 136 -24.03 14.68 -6.19
C LEU A 136 -24.71 14.04 -4.98
N PRO A 137 -23.98 13.32 -4.11
CA PRO A 137 -24.57 12.64 -2.97
C PRO A 137 -25.07 13.63 -1.91
N PRO A 138 -26.07 13.24 -1.11
CA PRO A 138 -26.55 14.06 -0.02
C PRO A 138 -25.44 14.33 1.01
N GLY A 139 -25.39 15.55 1.52
CA GLY A 139 -24.41 15.97 2.51
C GLY A 139 -23.01 16.25 1.96
N LEU A 140 -22.81 16.24 0.64
CA LEU A 140 -21.62 16.83 0.02
C LEU A 140 -21.66 18.34 0.22
N GLU A 141 -20.66 18.88 0.90
CA GLU A 141 -20.60 20.30 1.21
C GLU A 141 -19.93 21.07 0.05
N ILE A 142 -20.55 22.16 -0.36
CA ILE A 142 -20.03 23.06 -1.38
C ILE A 142 -20.02 24.45 -0.76
N LEU A 143 -18.83 25.04 -0.65
CA LEU A 143 -18.65 26.37 -0.09
C LEU A 143 -18.19 27.32 -1.19
N ASP A 144 -18.92 28.42 -1.35
CA ASP A 144 -18.54 29.50 -2.26
C ASP A 144 -17.35 30.27 -1.66
N PRO A 145 -16.16 30.24 -2.31
CA PRO A 145 -14.98 30.96 -1.85
C PRO A 145 -15.24 32.46 -1.67
N ASP A 146 -16.03 33.07 -2.55
CA ASP A 146 -16.29 34.52 -2.55
C ASP A 146 -17.09 34.95 -1.33
N LEU A 147 -17.97 34.07 -0.81
CA LEU A 147 -18.80 34.34 0.37
C LEU A 147 -18.08 34.09 1.69
N ILE A 148 -17.09 33.20 1.70
CA ILE A 148 -16.40 32.80 2.95
C ILE A 148 -15.05 33.48 3.13
N ARG A 149 -14.42 34.02 2.07
CA ARG A 149 -13.04 34.53 2.08
C ARG A 149 -12.79 35.57 3.18
N GLU A 150 -13.73 36.46 3.44
CA GLU A 150 -13.56 37.57 4.37
C GLU A 150 -13.35 37.08 5.82
N ARG A 151 -13.95 35.93 6.18
CA ARG A 151 -13.75 35.27 7.48
C ARG A 151 -12.29 34.90 7.74
N TYR A 152 -11.52 34.64 6.69
CA TYR A 152 -10.14 34.16 6.78
C TYR A 152 -9.09 35.27 6.75
N VAL A 153 -9.46 36.52 6.46
CA VAL A 153 -8.52 37.66 6.36
C VAL A 153 -7.82 37.91 7.70
N ALA A 154 -8.59 38.14 8.77
CA ALA A 154 -8.01 38.43 10.08
C ALA A 154 -7.18 37.26 10.64
N PRO A 155 -7.65 35.99 10.59
CA PRO A 155 -6.83 34.84 10.95
C PRO A 155 -5.53 34.72 10.13
N MET A 156 -5.57 34.97 8.83
CA MET A 156 -4.38 34.87 7.97
C MET A 156 -3.34 35.94 8.31
N VAL A 157 -3.77 37.17 8.59
CA VAL A 157 -2.89 38.26 9.05
C VAL A 157 -2.25 37.88 10.38
N GLU A 158 -3.01 37.31 11.32
CA GLU A 158 -2.50 36.83 12.61
C GLU A 158 -1.42 35.77 12.45
N LEU A 159 -1.71 34.71 11.68
CA LEU A 159 -0.79 33.60 11.42
C LEU A 159 0.51 34.06 10.76
N ARG A 160 0.45 35.11 9.93
CA ARG A 160 1.59 35.64 9.16
C ARG A 160 2.14 36.97 9.68
N LYS A 161 1.87 37.33 10.94
CA LYS A 161 2.42 38.53 11.59
C LYS A 161 3.93 38.65 11.45
N SER A 162 4.65 37.54 11.59
CA SER A 162 6.12 37.48 11.45
C SER A 162 6.62 37.90 10.06
N LYS A 163 5.77 37.84 9.03
CA LYS A 163 6.07 38.21 7.65
C LYS A 163 5.50 39.58 7.25
N SER A 164 5.02 40.38 8.21
CA SER A 164 4.45 41.71 7.97
C SER A 164 3.30 41.71 6.94
N LEU A 165 2.49 40.64 6.91
CA LEU A 165 1.31 40.58 6.05
C LEU A 165 0.24 41.54 6.58
N ASN A 166 -0.32 42.37 5.69
CA ASN A 166 -1.43 43.27 6.02
C ASN A 166 -2.75 42.77 5.41
N ALA A 167 -3.88 43.34 5.86
CA ALA A 167 -5.22 42.88 5.44
C ALA A 167 -5.44 42.95 3.91
N PRO A 168 -5.11 44.03 3.19
CA PRO A 168 -5.28 44.07 1.73
C PRO A 168 -4.49 42.98 0.99
N MET A 169 -3.26 42.68 1.44
CA MET A 169 -2.47 41.60 0.85
C MET A 169 -3.02 40.21 1.18
N ALA A 170 -3.60 40.03 2.37
CA ALA A 170 -4.26 38.79 2.75
C ALA A 170 -5.54 38.57 1.91
N GLU A 171 -6.37 39.60 1.73
CA GLU A 171 -7.55 39.56 0.86
C GLU A 171 -7.18 39.13 -0.56
N GLN A 172 -6.14 39.71 -1.15
CA GLN A 172 -5.67 39.34 -2.48
C GLN A 172 -5.21 37.88 -2.55
N GLN A 173 -4.50 37.38 -1.53
CA GLN A 173 -4.05 35.98 -1.53
C GLN A 173 -5.20 35.00 -1.32
N LEU A 174 -6.24 35.40 -0.58
CA LEU A 174 -7.45 34.60 -0.35
C LEU A 174 -8.36 34.52 -1.58
N GLU A 175 -8.06 35.22 -2.68
CA GLU A 175 -8.73 34.98 -3.96
C GLU A 175 -8.42 33.58 -4.52
N ASP A 176 -7.30 32.97 -4.12
CA ASP A 176 -6.94 31.61 -4.49
C ASP A 176 -7.64 30.59 -3.55
N PRO A 177 -8.52 29.70 -4.06
CA PRO A 177 -9.18 28.67 -3.27
C PRO A 177 -8.20 27.74 -2.53
N VAL A 178 -7.00 27.52 -3.06
CA VAL A 178 -5.96 26.70 -2.41
C VAL A 178 -5.46 27.39 -1.14
N VAL A 179 -5.33 28.72 -1.17
CA VAL A 179 -4.96 29.51 0.00
C VAL A 179 -6.08 29.47 1.03
N ILE A 180 -7.34 29.63 0.62
CA ILE A 180 -8.51 29.48 1.52
C ILE A 180 -8.48 28.10 2.19
N GLY A 181 -8.35 27.03 1.41
CA GLY A 181 -8.29 25.66 1.94
C GLY A 181 -7.12 25.44 2.90
N THR A 182 -5.99 26.12 2.68
CA THR A 182 -4.83 26.06 3.56
C THR A 182 -5.10 26.78 4.89
N VAL A 183 -5.76 27.94 4.86
CA VAL A 183 -6.15 28.64 6.10
C VAL A 183 -7.21 27.82 6.85
N MET A 184 -8.17 27.20 6.16
CA MET A 184 -9.12 26.28 6.78
C MET A 184 -8.42 25.13 7.51
N LEU A 185 -7.35 24.58 6.92
CA LEU A 185 -6.54 23.53 7.55
C LEU A 185 -5.78 24.05 8.76
N ALA A 186 -5.18 25.25 8.67
CA ALA A 186 -4.46 25.87 9.78
C ALA A 186 -5.36 26.26 10.96
N LEU A 187 -6.66 26.45 10.70
CA LEU A 187 -7.69 26.75 11.70
C LEU A 187 -8.42 25.50 12.22
N ASP A 188 -7.94 24.29 11.88
CA ASP A 188 -8.56 23.01 12.23
C ASP A 188 -10.04 22.88 11.78
N GLU A 189 -10.48 23.66 10.78
CA GLU A 189 -11.83 23.57 10.20
C GLU A 189 -11.96 22.36 9.26
N VAL A 190 -10.83 21.83 8.79
CA VAL A 190 -10.71 20.62 7.97
C VAL A 190 -9.49 19.83 8.42
N ASP A 191 -9.51 18.51 8.21
CA ASP A 191 -8.44 17.60 8.61
C ASP A 191 -7.37 17.40 7.51
N GLY A 192 -7.65 17.86 6.29
CA GLY A 192 -6.73 17.71 5.16
C GLY A 192 -7.17 18.46 3.92
N LEU A 193 -6.22 18.68 3.01
CA LEU A 193 -6.41 19.35 1.72
C LEU A 193 -5.88 18.46 0.60
N VAL A 194 -6.65 18.34 -0.48
CA VAL A 194 -6.22 17.67 -1.72
C VAL A 194 -6.44 18.61 -2.90
N SER A 195 -5.36 18.94 -3.61
CA SER A 195 -5.33 19.82 -4.77
C SER A 195 -4.24 19.33 -5.74
N GLY A 196 -4.20 19.83 -6.98
CA GLY A 196 -3.15 19.54 -7.94
C GLY A 196 -3.61 18.99 -9.29
N VAL A 197 -4.92 19.01 -9.56
CA VAL A 197 -5.49 18.69 -10.87
C VAL A 197 -5.34 19.88 -11.82
N VAL A 198 -5.52 21.10 -11.30
CA VAL A 198 -5.39 22.37 -12.03
C VAL A 198 -4.13 23.14 -11.59
N HIS A 199 -3.82 23.12 -10.30
CA HIS A 199 -2.67 23.82 -9.74
C HIS A 199 -1.39 22.99 -9.85
N SER A 200 -0.27 23.67 -10.10
CA SER A 200 1.04 22.99 -10.06
C SER A 200 1.37 22.52 -8.64
N THR A 201 2.16 21.45 -8.50
CA THR A 201 2.65 20.95 -7.20
C THR A 201 3.29 22.07 -6.34
N ALA A 202 3.97 23.02 -6.99
CA ALA A 202 4.57 24.17 -6.31
C ALA A 202 3.54 25.12 -5.70
N ASN A 203 2.38 25.30 -6.35
CA ASN A 203 1.29 26.14 -5.86
C ASN A 203 0.50 25.45 -4.75
N THR A 204 0.44 24.11 -4.73
CA THR A 204 -0.21 23.36 -3.64
C THR A 204 0.63 23.33 -2.36
N ILE A 205 1.97 23.19 -2.46
CA ILE A 205 2.85 23.07 -1.29
C ILE A 205 3.21 24.42 -0.68
N ARG A 206 3.36 25.46 -1.51
CA ARG A 206 3.86 26.77 -1.04
C ARG A 206 2.98 27.38 0.07
N PRO A 207 1.64 27.45 -0.04
CA PRO A 207 0.79 27.95 1.03
C PRO A 207 0.94 27.15 2.33
N ALA A 208 1.02 25.81 2.23
CA ALA A 208 1.13 24.93 3.40
C ALA A 208 2.43 25.12 4.20
N LEU A 209 3.48 25.65 3.57
CA LEU A 209 4.78 25.93 4.19
C LEU A 209 5.00 27.42 4.53
N GLN A 210 4.02 28.28 4.25
CA GLN A 210 4.14 29.74 4.39
C GLN A 210 3.43 30.27 5.64
#